data_AF-A0A3M0XTG6-F1
#
_entry.id   AF-A0A3M0XTG6-F1
#
_cell.length_a   1.000
_cell.length_b   1.000
_cell.length_c   1.000
_cell.angle_alpha   90.00
_cell.angle_beta   90.00
_cell.angle_gamma   90.00
#
_symmetry.space_group_name_H-M   'P 1'
#
loop_
_entity.id
_entity.type
_entity.pdbx_description
1 polymer ?
#
loop_
_entity_poly.entity_id
_entity_poly.type
_entity_poly.pdbx_seq_one_letter_code
_entity_poly.pdbx_strand_id
1 'polypeptide(L)'
;MNDRAPTNADRRARPGVGERTLGLTATALAATLAALLLARPAPTAQAGDVSRAGDFVALTADDGAGEDILATIDQRTETLLLYAASRTRLELLQAYDLRLIFTAARSAARR
;
A
#
# COMPACT_ATOMS: atom_id res chain seq x y z
N MET A 1 -59.10 -17.66 30.52
CA MET A 1 -58.52 -18.64 29.57
C MET A 1 -58.76 -18.11 28.17
N ASN A 2 -57.69 -18.06 27.35
CA ASN A 2 -57.56 -17.52 25.99
C ASN A 2 -57.48 -15.98 25.93
N ASP A 3 -56.32 -15.32 25.91
CA ASP A 3 -55.05 -15.54 25.19
C ASP A 3 -55.17 -15.43 23.66
N ARG A 4 -54.71 -14.27 23.14
CA ARG A 4 -54.22 -14.04 21.77
C ARG A 4 -53.67 -12.61 21.69
N ALA A 5 -52.36 -12.48 21.89
CA ALA A 5 -51.60 -11.28 21.53
C ALA A 5 -51.58 -11.12 20.00
N PRO A 6 -51.63 -9.89 19.46
CA PRO A 6 -51.42 -9.66 18.04
C PRO A 6 -49.96 -9.94 17.68
N THR A 7 -49.74 -10.98 16.87
CA THR A 7 -48.44 -11.38 16.32
C THR A 7 -47.89 -10.28 15.42
N ASN A 8 -46.71 -9.74 15.76
CA ASN A 8 -45.95 -8.72 15.01
C ASN A 8 -45.39 -9.20 13.65
N ALA A 9 -46.08 -10.11 12.95
CA ALA A 9 -45.55 -10.79 11.77
C ALA A 9 -45.64 -10.00 10.45
N ASP A 10 -46.24 -8.80 10.44
CA ASP A 10 -46.57 -8.10 9.20
C ASP A 10 -45.82 -6.78 8.93
N ARG A 11 -44.70 -6.52 9.62
CA ARG A 11 -43.74 -5.50 9.14
C ARG A 11 -42.92 -6.06 7.97
N ARG A 12 -43.59 -6.42 6.88
CA ARG A 12 -42.93 -6.50 5.58
C ARG A 12 -42.55 -5.07 5.20
N ALA A 13 -41.27 -4.75 5.29
CA ALA A 13 -40.70 -3.52 4.76
C ALA A 13 -41.12 -3.41 3.30
N ARG A 14 -42.05 -2.49 3.00
CA ARG A 14 -42.36 -2.14 1.62
C ARG A 14 -41.14 -1.38 1.12
N PRO A 15 -40.42 -1.86 0.09
CA PRO A 15 -39.28 -1.12 -0.42
C PRO A 15 -39.81 0.19 -1.00
N GLY A 16 -39.56 1.28 -0.27
CA GLY A 16 -39.93 2.62 -0.69
C GLY A 16 -39.18 2.97 -1.96
N VAL A 17 -39.73 3.87 -2.77
CA VAL A 17 -39.07 4.40 -3.97
C VAL A 17 -37.65 4.91 -3.65
N GLY A 18 -37.39 5.33 -2.39
CA GLY A 18 -36.07 5.69 -1.88
C GLY A 18 -35.05 4.55 -1.77
N GLU A 19 -35.46 3.31 -1.50
CA GLU A 19 -34.52 2.16 -1.49
C GLU A 19 -34.03 1.81 -2.90
N ARG A 20 -34.89 2.02 -3.91
CA ARG A 20 -34.54 1.77 -5.31
C ARG A 20 -33.54 2.80 -5.84
N THR A 21 -33.69 4.07 -5.48
CA THR A 21 -32.73 5.12 -5.87
C THR A 21 -31.40 4.97 -5.14
N LEU A 22 -31.39 4.56 -3.87
CA LEU A 22 -30.18 4.25 -3.11
C LEU A 22 -29.42 3.05 -3.68
N GLY A 23 -30.15 2.00 -4.10
CA GLY A 23 -29.54 0.83 -4.74
C GLY A 23 -28.82 1.19 -6.05
N LEU A 24 -29.43 2.04 -6.88
CA LEU A 24 -28.86 2.48 -8.16
C LEU A 24 -27.61 3.36 -8.00
N THR A 25 -27.60 4.27 -7.02
CA THR A 25 -26.42 5.11 -6.79
C THR A 25 -25.28 4.31 -6.17
N ALA A 26 -25.57 3.35 -5.29
CA ALA A 26 -24.57 2.47 -4.70
C ALA A 26 -23.91 1.58 -5.75
N THR A 27 -24.68 0.98 -6.67
CA THR A 27 -24.11 0.15 -7.75
C THR A 27 -23.31 0.97 -8.75
N ALA A 28 -23.76 2.18 -9.09
CA ALA A 28 -23.00 3.09 -9.94
C ALA A 28 -21.66 3.47 -9.31
N LEU A 29 -21.64 3.84 -8.02
CA LEU A 29 -20.41 4.17 -7.31
C LEU A 29 -19.47 2.96 -7.23
N ALA A 30 -20.00 1.78 -6.90
CA ALA A 30 -19.23 0.54 -6.83
C ALA A 30 -18.62 0.16 -8.19
N ALA A 31 -19.37 0.28 -9.28
CA ALA A 31 -18.87 0.03 -10.63
C ALA A 31 -17.76 1.01 -11.03
N THR A 32 -17.91 2.30 -10.66
CA THR A 32 -16.91 3.32 -10.95
C THR A 32 -15.62 3.07 -10.16
N LEU A 33 -15.72 2.68 -8.90
CA LEU A 33 -14.57 2.30 -8.06
C LEU A 33 -13.88 1.04 -8.59
N ALA A 34 -14.64 0.02 -8.98
CA ALA A 34 -14.10 -1.19 -9.58
C ALA A 34 -13.36 -0.89 -10.89
N ALA A 35 -13.92 -0.04 -11.74
CA ALA A 35 -13.27 0.40 -12.99
C ALA A 35 -11.97 1.17 -12.70
N LEU A 36 -11.95 2.07 -11.72
CA LEU A 36 -10.74 2.80 -11.32
C LEU A 36 -9.64 1.89 -10.75
N LEU A 37 -10.04 0.86 -9.98
CA LEU A 37 -9.10 -0.11 -9.41
C LEU A 37 -8.54 -1.06 -10.47
N LEU A 38 -9.36 -1.51 -11.42
CA LEU A 38 -8.95 -2.40 -12.51
C LEU A 38 -8.17 -1.68 -13.61
N ALA A 39 -8.47 -0.41 -13.85
CA ALA A 39 -7.79 0.40 -14.87
C ALA A 39 -6.50 1.05 -14.37
N ARG A 40 -6.15 0.90 -13.08
CA ARG A 40 -4.86 1.35 -12.58
C ARG A 40 -3.78 0.37 -13.07
N PRO A 41 -2.91 0.75 -14.02
CA PRO A 41 -1.73 -0.06 -14.28
C PRO A 41 -0.97 -0.18 -12.96
N ALA A 42 -0.52 -1.40 -12.64
CA ALA A 42 0.38 -1.59 -11.51
C ALA A 42 1.56 -0.61 -11.71
N PRO A 43 1.86 0.27 -10.74
CA PRO A 43 2.99 1.16 -10.88
C PRO A 43 4.22 0.29 -11.07
N THR A 44 4.77 0.35 -12.28
CA THR A 44 6.07 -0.25 -12.57
C THR A 44 7.08 0.57 -11.79
N ALA A 45 7.74 -0.04 -10.80
CA ALA A 45 8.84 0.60 -10.10
C ALA A 45 9.90 0.98 -11.15
N GLN A 46 10.02 2.26 -11.47
CA GLN A 46 11.03 2.71 -12.42
C GLN A 46 12.33 2.93 -11.66
N ALA A 47 13.45 2.50 -12.25
CA ALA A 47 14.77 2.86 -11.74
C ALA A 47 14.87 4.39 -11.67
N GLY A 48 14.92 4.94 -10.46
CA GLY A 48 14.88 6.38 -10.20
C GLY A 48 13.65 6.88 -9.43
N ASP A 49 12.66 6.03 -9.16
CA ASP A 49 11.56 6.39 -8.26
C ASP A 49 12.06 6.44 -6.81
N VAL A 50 12.28 7.67 -6.35
CA VAL A 50 12.56 7.97 -4.95
C VAL A 50 11.24 8.24 -4.25
N SER A 51 10.82 7.33 -3.39
CA SER A 51 9.65 7.54 -2.52
C SER A 51 10.09 8.09 -1.18
N ARG A 52 9.32 9.05 -0.64
CA ARG A 52 9.51 9.58 0.72
C ARG A 52 8.24 9.40 1.52
N ALA A 53 8.36 8.75 2.68
CA ALA A 53 7.27 8.55 3.61
C ALA A 53 7.74 8.90 5.03
N GLY A 54 7.40 10.10 5.48
CA GLY A 54 7.92 10.63 6.74
C GLY A 54 9.45 10.72 6.72
N ASP A 55 10.09 10.06 7.67
CA ASP A 55 11.56 10.04 7.82
C ASP A 55 12.24 8.93 7.00
N PHE A 56 11.48 8.17 6.22
CA PHE A 56 12.02 7.12 5.36
C PHE A 56 12.13 7.59 3.92
N VAL A 57 13.27 7.32 3.30
CA VAL A 57 13.50 7.49 1.86
C VAL A 57 13.74 6.12 1.26
N ALA A 58 12.91 5.71 0.31
CA ALA A 58 13.03 4.44 -0.37
C ALA A 58 13.43 4.64 -1.83
N LEU A 59 14.37 3.82 -2.30
CA LEU A 59 14.74 3.66 -3.69
C LEU A 59 14.57 2.20 -4.10
N THR A 60 13.99 1.99 -5.27
CA THR A 60 13.96 0.68 -5.92
C THR A 60 14.89 0.66 -7.12
N ALA A 61 15.67 -0.40 -7.25
CA ALA A 61 16.50 -0.68 -8.41
C ALA A 61 16.23 -2.10 -8.91
N ASP A 62 16.02 -2.25 -10.21
CA ASP A 62 15.92 -3.56 -10.87
C ASP A 62 17.32 -4.19 -10.94
N ASP A 63 17.49 -5.41 -10.45
CA ASP A 63 18.76 -6.15 -10.52
C ASP A 63 18.96 -6.90 -11.86
N GLY A 64 17.93 -6.93 -12.71
CA GLY A 64 17.93 -7.56 -14.03
C GLY A 64 17.65 -9.07 -14.02
N ALA A 65 17.53 -9.71 -12.86
CA ALA A 65 17.25 -11.14 -12.68
C ALA A 65 15.84 -11.43 -12.14
N GLY A 66 14.98 -10.42 -12.07
CA GLY A 66 13.59 -10.55 -11.62
C GLY A 66 13.40 -10.35 -10.11
N GLU A 67 14.45 -9.95 -9.40
CA GLU A 67 14.39 -9.45 -8.03
C GLU A 67 14.73 -7.95 -8.03
N ASP A 68 13.94 -7.17 -7.29
CA ASP A 68 14.17 -5.75 -7.12
C ASP A 68 14.96 -5.53 -5.83
N ILE A 69 15.95 -4.65 -5.85
CA ILE A 69 16.61 -4.17 -4.63
C ILE A 69 15.86 -2.95 -4.12
N LEU A 70 15.33 -3.05 -2.91
CA LEU A 70 14.74 -1.93 -2.18
C LEU A 70 15.74 -1.40 -1.16
N ALA A 71 16.27 -0.21 -1.42
CA ALA A 71 17.11 0.54 -0.51
C ALA A 71 16.26 1.53 0.30
N THR A 72 16.26 1.43 1.62
CA THR A 72 15.53 2.33 2.52
C THR A 72 16.49 3.05 3.45
N ILE A 73 16.44 4.38 3.47
CA ILE A 73 17.18 5.23 4.40
C ILE A 73 16.22 5.67 5.50
N ASP A 74 16.54 5.32 6.74
CA ASP A 74 15.93 5.89 7.94
C ASP A 74 16.73 7.14 8.35
N GLN A 75 16.12 8.32 8.24
CA GLN A 75 16.78 9.58 8.60
C GLN A 75 16.90 9.78 10.11
N ARG A 76 16.11 9.10 10.94
CA ARG A 76 16.17 9.25 12.40
C ARG A 76 17.35 8.50 12.99
N THR A 77 17.64 7.32 12.44
CA THR A 77 18.72 6.45 12.91
C THR A 77 19.94 6.49 12.00
N GLU A 78 19.90 7.28 10.92
CA GLU A 78 20.95 7.40 9.91
C GLU A 78 21.40 6.02 9.39
N THR A 79 20.42 5.16 9.10
CA THR A 79 20.65 3.76 8.71
C THR A 79 20.17 3.52 7.29
N LEU A 80 20.99 2.85 6.48
CA LEU A 80 20.63 2.34 5.16
C LEU A 80 20.30 0.84 5.29
N LEU A 81 19.10 0.47 4.88
CA LEU A 81 18.60 -0.90 4.87
C LEU A 81 18.45 -1.34 3.41
N LEU A 82 19.04 -2.48 3.05
CA LEU A 82 18.89 -3.09 1.73
C LEU A 82 18.03 -4.33 1.84
N TYR A 83 17.00 -4.39 1.02
CA TYR A 83 16.11 -5.54 0.92
C TYR A 83 16.14 -6.11 -0.50
N ALA A 84 16.08 -7.44 -0.60
CA ALA A 84 15.63 -8.12 -1.80
C ALA A 84 14.10 -8.15 -1.76
N ALA A 85 13.48 -7.62 -2.80
CA ALA A 85 12.05 -7.54 -2.96
C ALA A 85 11.63 -8.36 -4.17
N SER A 86 10.65 -9.23 -3.97
CA SER A 86 9.89 -9.87 -5.03
C SER A 86 8.41 -9.60 -4.80
N ARG A 87 7.55 -10.04 -5.73
CA ARG A 87 6.10 -9.85 -5.61
C ARG A 87 5.49 -10.45 -4.34
N THR A 88 6.15 -11.44 -3.74
CA THR A 88 5.61 -12.20 -2.60
C THR A 88 6.53 -12.24 -1.40
N ARG A 89 7.76 -11.72 -1.51
CA ARG A 89 8.76 -11.80 -0.46
C ARG A 89 9.51 -10.48 -0.33
N LEU A 90 9.79 -10.11 0.92
CA LEU A 90 10.70 -9.03 1.25
C LEU A 90 11.72 -9.57 2.26
N GLU A 91 13.00 -9.51 1.90
CA GLU A 91 14.08 -10.06 2.72
C GLU A 91 15.15 -9.01 2.96
N LEU A 92 15.51 -8.80 4.23
CA LEU A 92 16.59 -7.89 4.60
C LEU A 92 17.93 -8.54 4.25
N LEU A 93 18.64 -7.95 3.30
CA LEU A 93 19.97 -8.39 2.91
C LEU A 93 21.01 -7.82 3.87
N GLN A 94 20.94 -6.51 4.12
CA GLN A 94 21.95 -5.84 4.91
C GLN A 94 21.46 -4.52 5.53
N ALA A 95 22.07 -4.15 6.65
CA ALA A 95 21.91 -2.86 7.29
C ALA A 95 23.28 -2.19 7.43
N TYR A 96 23.35 -0.90 7.12
CA TYR A 96 24.55 -0.09 7.25
C TYR A 96 24.29 1.20 8.04
N ASP A 97 25.24 1.56 8.90
CA ASP A 97 25.29 2.89 9.50
C ASP A 97 25.88 3.88 8.47
N LEU A 98 25.06 4.85 8.05
CA LEU A 98 25.47 5.83 7.04
C LEU A 98 26.62 6.71 7.52
N ARG A 99 26.73 6.98 8.83
CA ARG A 99 27.84 7.77 9.38
C ARG A 99 29.17 7.08 9.12
N LEU A 100 29.22 5.76 9.29
CA LEU A 100 30.41 4.97 9.04
C LEU A 100 30.76 4.96 7.56
N ILE A 101 29.78 4.74 6.68
CA ILE A 101 29.98 4.78 5.22
C ILE A 101 30.55 6.13 4.80
N PHE A 102 29.93 7.24 5.21
CA PHE A 102 30.39 8.57 4.81
C PHE A 102 31.73 8.96 5.43
N THR A 103 32.01 8.53 6.66
CA THR A 103 33.32 8.76 7.30
C THR A 103 34.42 8.01 6.56
N ALA A 104 34.18 6.73 6.23
CA ALA A 104 35.10 5.93 5.44
C ALA A 104 35.33 6.54 4.05
N ALA A 105 34.26 6.90 3.33
CA ALA A 105 34.35 7.50 2.00
C ALA A 105 35.12 8.83 2.02
N ARG A 106 34.87 9.70 3.01
CA ARG A 106 35.60 10.96 3.17
C ARG A 106 37.08 10.74 3.45
N SER A 107 37.43 9.71 4.22
CA SER A 107 38.84 9.38 4.50
C SER A 107 39.56 8.84 3.25
N ALA A 108 38.84 8.09 2.40
CA ALA A 108 39.37 7.55 1.16
C ALA A 108 39.59 8.64 0.10
N ALA A 109 38.68 9.60 -0.02
CA ALA A 109 38.76 10.71 -0.98
C ALA A 109 39.91 11.70 -0.72
N ARG A 110 40.59 11.61 0.44
CA ARG A 110 41.73 12.47 0.79
C ARG A 110 43.09 11.85 0.43
N ARG A 111 43.11 10.63 -0.11
CA ARG A 111 44.31 9.98 -0.64
C ARG A 111 44.35 10.15 -2.15
#